data_AF-A0A4Z1L2U0-F1
#
_entry.id   AF-A0A4Z1L2U0-F1
#
_cell.length_a   1.000
_cell.length_b   1.000
_cell.length_c   1.000
_cell.angle_alpha   90.00
_cell.angle_beta   90.00
_cell.angle_gamma   90.00
#
_symmetry.space_group_name_H-M   'P 1'
#
loop_
_entity.id
_entity.type
_entity.pdbx_description
1 polymer ?
#
loop_
_entity_poly.entity_id
_entity_poly.type
_entity_poly.pdbx_seq_one_letter_code
_entity_poly.pdbx_strand_id
1 'polypeptide(L)'
;MESKPEKTILEAYMGLYMRVSRNHSTLEELVAAYPSLKEKSLSCPSALTGEERRIFLDFPDVDMETANIRAATALSRAELIEKAVADPNSLTQEETLLLLARFWTPETDAERVVIWELLCETEEIIMGEEEASFEAY
;
A
#
# COMPACT_ATOMS: atom_id res chain seq x y z
N MET A 1 2.37 19.46 -27.19
CA MET A 1 2.83 18.74 -25.99
C MET A 1 1.64 18.73 -25.06
N GLU A 2 0.93 17.60 -24.95
CA GLU A 2 -0.10 17.46 -23.92
C GLU A 2 0.60 17.49 -22.56
N SER A 3 0.27 18.48 -21.73
CA SER A 3 0.70 18.47 -20.34
C SER A 3 0.06 17.25 -19.69
N LYS A 4 0.88 16.38 -19.09
CA LYS A 4 0.35 15.34 -18.19
C LYS A 4 -0.57 16.04 -17.17
N PRO A 5 -1.73 15.48 -16.83
CA PRO A 5 -2.54 16.02 -15.74
C PRO A 5 -1.67 16.06 -14.49
N GLU A 6 -1.63 17.22 -13.82
CA GLU A 6 -0.93 17.38 -12.55
C GLU A 6 -1.59 16.47 -11.52
N LYS A 7 -0.86 15.45 -11.07
CA LYS A 7 -1.28 14.58 -9.97
C LYS A 7 -1.08 15.33 -8.66
N THR A 8 -2.03 15.19 -7.74
CA THR A 8 -1.83 15.66 -6.37
C THR A 8 -0.79 14.79 -5.64
N ILE A 9 -0.16 15.31 -4.59
CA ILE A 9 0.74 14.54 -3.70
C ILE A 9 0.09 13.22 -3.25
N LEU A 10 -1.21 13.26 -2.92
CA LEU A 10 -1.95 12.09 -2.48
C LEU A 10 -2.09 11.02 -3.58
N GLU A 11 -2.41 11.42 -4.80
CA GLU A 11 -2.51 10.53 -5.95
C GLU A 11 -1.14 9.92 -6.30
N ALA A 12 -0.07 10.71 -6.14
CA ALA A 12 1.30 10.22 -6.31
C ALA A 12 1.64 9.13 -5.28
N TYR A 13 1.34 9.37 -3.99
CA TYR A 13 1.52 8.35 -2.93
C TYR A 13 0.69 7.08 -3.16
N MET A 14 -0.54 7.21 -3.66
CA MET A 14 -1.38 6.06 -3.99
C MET A 14 -0.78 5.19 -5.10
N GLY A 15 -0.04 5.80 -6.03
CA GLY A 15 0.67 5.08 -7.09
C GLY A 15 1.73 4.10 -6.55
N LEU A 16 2.26 4.35 -5.35
CA LEU A 16 3.27 3.51 -4.70
C LEU A 16 2.70 2.23 -4.09
N TYR A 17 1.38 2.07 -4.04
CA TYR A 17 0.77 0.91 -3.41
C TYR A 17 1.03 -0.34 -4.23
N MET A 18 1.37 -1.44 -3.56
CA MET A 18 1.72 -2.71 -4.22
C MET A 18 0.57 -3.23 -5.08
N ARG A 19 -0.68 -2.99 -4.66
CA ARG A 19 -1.87 -3.32 -5.47
C ARG A 19 -1.87 -2.64 -6.85
N VAL A 20 -1.37 -1.41 -6.92
CA VAL A 20 -1.34 -0.63 -8.18
C VAL A 20 -0.21 -1.17 -9.04
N SER A 21 0.98 -1.35 -8.45
CA SER A 21 2.13 -1.94 -9.14
C SER A 21 1.85 -3.34 -9.72
N ARG A 22 0.99 -4.12 -9.05
CA ARG A 22 0.61 -5.48 -9.45
C ARG A 22 -0.70 -5.58 -10.22
N ASN A 23 -1.28 -4.45 -10.64
CA ASN A 23 -2.54 -4.40 -11.41
C ASN A 23 -3.75 -5.07 -10.72
N HIS A 24 -3.78 -5.10 -9.39
CA HIS A 24 -4.99 -5.49 -8.64
C HIS A 24 -6.02 -4.36 -8.61
N SER A 25 -5.59 -3.12 -8.75
CA SER A 25 -6.44 -1.94 -8.88
C SER A 25 -5.69 -0.91 -9.71
N THR A 26 -6.42 -0.16 -10.53
CA THR A 26 -5.87 1.01 -11.20
C THR A 26 -5.72 2.17 -10.21
N LEU A 27 -4.84 3.13 -10.53
CA LEU A 27 -4.69 4.33 -9.71
C LEU A 27 -6.03 5.11 -9.68
N GLU A 28 -6.71 5.19 -10.82
CA GLU A 28 -7.97 5.90 -10.98
C GLU A 28 -9.08 5.30 -10.11
N GLU A 29 -9.17 3.96 -10.05
CA GLU A 29 -10.10 3.27 -9.14
C GLU A 29 -9.79 3.57 -7.67
N LEU A 30 -8.50 3.58 -7.30
CA LEU A 30 -8.09 3.85 -5.93
C LEU A 30 -8.38 5.30 -5.51
N VAL A 31 -8.13 6.25 -6.41
CA VAL A 31 -8.44 7.67 -6.24
C VAL A 31 -9.95 7.88 -6.11
N ALA A 32 -10.75 7.25 -6.97
CA ALA A 32 -12.21 7.33 -6.89
C ALA A 32 -12.75 6.72 -5.59
N ALA A 33 -12.15 5.63 -5.10
CA ALA A 33 -12.56 4.98 -3.86
C ALA A 33 -12.15 5.78 -2.61
N TYR A 34 -11.01 6.49 -2.66
CA TYR A 34 -10.39 7.08 -1.48
C TYR A 34 -11.26 8.05 -0.68
N PRO A 35 -11.99 9.04 -1.27
CA PRO A 35 -12.86 9.91 -0.49
C PRO A 35 -13.83 9.12 0.39
N SER A 36 -14.48 8.11 -0.18
CA SER A 36 -15.42 7.25 0.54
C SER A 36 -14.74 6.39 1.61
N LEU A 37 -13.57 5.81 1.29
CA LEU A 37 -12.82 4.96 2.21
C LEU A 37 -12.26 5.77 3.38
N LYS A 38 -11.70 6.95 3.11
CA LYS A 38 -11.18 7.89 4.09
C LYS A 38 -12.29 8.37 5.03
N GLU A 39 -13.42 8.80 4.49
CA GLU A 39 -14.55 9.26 5.31
C GLU A 39 -15.09 8.14 6.19
N LYS A 40 -15.31 6.94 5.64
CA LYS A 40 -15.76 5.78 6.42
C LYS A 40 -14.74 5.35 7.47
N SER A 41 -13.45 5.33 7.13
CA SER A 41 -12.41 4.91 8.07
C SER A 41 -12.24 5.89 9.23
N LEU A 42 -12.41 7.19 9.00
CA LEU A 42 -12.34 8.21 10.05
C LEU A 42 -13.61 8.29 10.90
N SER A 43 -14.79 8.07 10.31
CA SER A 43 -16.07 8.21 11.01
C SER A 43 -16.52 6.93 11.73
N CYS A 44 -16.40 5.77 11.08
CA CYS A 44 -16.85 4.49 11.61
C CYS A 44 -16.01 3.33 11.05
N PRO A 45 -14.77 3.11 11.57
CA PRO A 45 -13.87 2.06 11.07
C PRO A 45 -14.49 0.65 11.06
N SER A 46 -15.40 0.38 12.00
CA SER A 46 -16.12 -0.89 12.10
C SER A 46 -17.10 -1.12 10.94
N ALA A 47 -17.55 -0.06 10.26
CA ALA A 47 -18.45 -0.14 9.11
C ALA A 47 -17.76 -0.51 7.79
N LEU A 48 -16.42 -0.45 7.73
CA LEU A 48 -15.68 -0.87 6.54
C LEU A 48 -15.87 -2.37 6.29
N THR A 49 -16.16 -2.72 5.04
CA THR A 49 -16.18 -4.12 4.60
C THR A 49 -14.76 -4.72 4.65
N GLY A 50 -14.68 -6.05 4.59
CA GLY A 50 -13.37 -6.73 4.54
C GLY A 50 -12.53 -6.31 3.33
N GLU A 51 -13.18 -6.08 2.18
CA GLU A 51 -12.54 -5.59 0.96
C GLU A 51 -12.07 -4.14 1.10
N GLU A 52 -12.92 -3.25 1.61
CA GLU A 52 -12.57 -1.85 1.84
C GLU A 52 -11.37 -1.72 2.79
N ARG A 53 -11.29 -2.53 3.84
CA ARG A 53 -10.13 -2.56 4.75
C ARG A 53 -8.86 -3.03 4.05
N ARG A 54 -8.96 -4.04 3.18
CA ARG A 54 -7.82 -4.52 2.41
C ARG A 54 -7.32 -3.42 1.49
N ILE A 55 -8.22 -2.72 0.80
CA ILE A 55 -7.88 -1.59 -0.07
C ILE A 55 -7.17 -0.49 0.71
N PHE A 56 -7.78 -0.04 1.80
CA PHE A 56 -7.28 1.05 2.61
C PHE A 56 -5.90 0.76 3.24
N LEU A 57 -5.63 -0.50 3.60
CA LEU A 57 -4.37 -0.91 4.27
C LEU A 57 -3.33 -1.50 3.32
N ASP A 58 -3.59 -1.43 2.01
CA ASP A 58 -2.76 -2.02 0.97
C ASP A 58 -2.41 -3.51 1.20
N PHE A 59 -3.41 -4.33 1.52
CA PHE A 59 -3.27 -5.79 1.62
C PHE A 59 -3.62 -6.51 0.30
N PRO A 60 -3.03 -7.68 0.02
CA PRO A 60 -3.46 -8.54 -1.08
C PRO A 60 -4.92 -8.98 -0.94
N ASP A 61 -5.46 -9.59 -2.00
CA ASP A 61 -6.73 -10.32 -1.88
C ASP A 61 -6.59 -11.57 -0.99
N VAL A 62 -7.73 -12.16 -0.62
CA VAL A 62 -7.79 -13.27 0.34
C VAL A 62 -7.04 -14.50 -0.18
N ASP A 63 -7.14 -14.81 -1.46
CA ASP A 63 -6.57 -16.01 -2.05
C ASP A 63 -5.06 -15.89 -2.14
N MET A 64 -4.56 -14.73 -2.58
CA MET A 64 -3.14 -14.42 -2.62
C MET A 64 -2.53 -14.33 -1.22
N GLU A 65 -3.17 -13.66 -0.27
CA GLU A 65 -2.70 -13.63 1.12
C GLU A 65 -2.56 -15.05 1.67
N THR A 66 -3.57 -15.89 1.45
CA THR A 66 -3.57 -17.28 1.93
C THR A 66 -2.46 -18.08 1.27
N ALA A 67 -2.23 -17.91 -0.03
CA ALA A 67 -1.14 -18.57 -0.74
C ALA A 67 0.23 -18.13 -0.21
N ASN A 68 0.42 -16.83 0.02
CA ASN A 68 1.69 -16.27 0.51
C ASN A 68 1.98 -16.71 1.95
N ILE A 69 0.97 -16.74 2.83
CA ILE A 69 1.12 -17.27 4.19
C ILE A 69 1.54 -18.74 4.15
N ARG A 70 0.86 -19.58 3.36
CA ARG A 70 1.19 -21.02 3.24
C ARG A 70 2.59 -21.27 2.68
N ALA A 71 3.09 -20.38 1.83
CA ALA A 71 4.45 -20.48 1.31
C ALA A 71 5.52 -20.19 2.38
N ALA A 72 5.20 -19.32 3.35
CA ALA A 72 6.14 -18.92 4.40
C ALA A 72 6.03 -19.78 5.67
N THR A 73 4.83 -20.23 6.04
CA THR A 73 4.58 -20.90 7.31
C THR A 73 3.35 -21.81 7.27
N ALA A 74 3.28 -22.75 8.20
CA ALA A 74 2.11 -23.60 8.40
C ALA A 74 1.03 -22.96 9.30
N LEU A 75 1.35 -21.81 9.91
CA LEU A 75 0.43 -21.06 10.77
C LEU A 75 -0.71 -20.43 9.97
N SER A 76 -1.86 -20.29 10.61
CA SER A 76 -2.91 -19.41 10.12
C SER A 76 -2.50 -17.94 10.27
N ARG A 77 -3.20 -17.05 9.56
CA ARG A 77 -3.00 -15.59 9.69
C ARG A 77 -3.08 -15.12 11.14
N ALA A 78 -4.07 -15.60 11.89
CA ALA A 78 -4.28 -15.20 13.28
C ALA A 78 -3.14 -15.67 14.18
N GLU A 79 -2.73 -16.93 14.05
CA GLU A 79 -1.61 -17.49 14.81
C GLU A 79 -0.28 -16.80 14.48
N LEU A 80 -0.05 -16.46 13.20
CA LEU A 80 1.15 -15.71 12.80
C LEU A 80 1.19 -14.31 13.42
N ILE A 81 0.05 -13.59 13.43
CA ILE A 81 -0.05 -12.27 14.07
C ILE A 81 0.11 -12.39 15.59
N GLU A 82 -0.53 -13.38 16.21
CA GLU A 82 -0.41 -13.63 17.65
C GLU A 82 1.04 -13.92 18.04
N LYS A 83 1.72 -14.78 17.27
CA LYS A 83 3.15 -15.07 17.44
C LYS A 83 4.00 -13.80 17.32
N ALA A 84 3.75 -13.00 16.29
CA ALA A 84 4.48 -11.74 16.06
C ALA A 84 4.28 -10.72 17.19
N VAL A 85 3.10 -10.67 17.81
CA VAL A 85 2.81 -9.76 18.93
C VAL A 85 3.37 -10.29 20.25
N ALA A 86 3.27 -11.60 20.49
CA ALA A 86 3.66 -12.21 21.76
C ALA A 86 5.19 -12.36 21.90
N ASP A 87 5.86 -12.80 20.84
CA ASP A 87 7.32 -12.96 20.80
C ASP A 87 7.87 -12.73 19.38
N PRO A 88 8.14 -11.47 19.00
CA PRO A 88 8.67 -11.13 17.67
C PRO A 88 9.99 -11.84 17.34
N ASN A 89 10.81 -12.17 18.35
CA ASN A 89 12.11 -12.82 18.13
C ASN A 89 11.97 -14.31 17.76
N SER A 90 10.78 -14.89 17.96
CA SER A 90 10.48 -16.28 17.57
C SER A 90 10.08 -16.44 16.10
N LEU A 91 9.89 -15.33 15.38
CA LEU A 91 9.56 -15.35 13.96
C LEU A 91 10.72 -15.89 13.13
N THR A 92 10.41 -16.73 12.14
CA THR A 92 11.41 -17.09 11.13
C THR A 92 11.72 -15.90 10.22
N GLN A 93 12.76 -16.02 9.41
CA GLN A 93 13.09 -14.99 8.44
C GLN A 93 11.97 -14.81 7.42
N GLU A 94 11.37 -15.89 6.94
CA GLU A 94 10.28 -15.89 5.97
C GLU A 94 9.02 -15.25 6.55
N GLU A 95 8.66 -15.59 7.79
CA GLU A 95 7.55 -14.99 8.52
C GLU A 95 7.74 -13.48 8.71
N THR A 96 8.97 -13.08 9.06
CA THR A 96 9.34 -11.67 9.22
C THR A 96 9.21 -10.91 7.90
N LEU A 97 9.77 -11.46 6.81
CA LEU A 97 9.69 -10.86 5.47
C LEU A 97 8.23 -10.72 5.02
N LEU A 98 7.40 -11.74 5.24
CA LEU A 98 5.99 -11.71 4.88
C LEU A 98 5.22 -10.62 5.65
N LEU A 99 5.47 -10.47 6.96
CA LEU A 99 4.81 -9.44 7.77
C LEU A 99 5.27 -8.03 7.39
N LEU A 100 6.56 -7.83 7.14
CA LEU A 100 7.11 -6.55 6.66
C LEU A 100 6.54 -6.17 5.30
N ALA A 101 6.33 -7.15 4.42
CA ALA A 101 5.70 -6.98 3.13
C ALA A 101 4.16 -6.91 3.19
N ARG A 102 3.54 -6.77 4.38
CA ARG A 102 2.07 -6.74 4.53
C ARG A 102 1.38 -7.91 3.82
N PHE A 103 1.94 -9.11 3.96
CA PHE A 103 1.48 -10.34 3.33
C PHE A 103 1.57 -10.39 1.79
N TRP A 104 2.14 -9.38 1.15
CA TRP A 104 2.60 -9.49 -0.24
C TRP A 104 3.83 -10.39 -0.32
N THR A 105 4.07 -10.95 -1.51
CA THR A 105 5.40 -11.48 -1.83
C THR A 105 6.41 -10.33 -1.91
N PRO A 106 7.70 -10.58 -1.61
CA PRO A 106 8.75 -9.57 -1.75
C PRO A 106 8.71 -8.89 -3.12
N GLU A 107 9.02 -7.59 -3.12
CA GLU A 107 9.08 -6.78 -4.33
C GLU A 107 10.14 -7.32 -5.30
N THR A 108 9.74 -7.48 -6.56
CA THR A 108 10.66 -7.82 -7.64
C THR A 108 11.52 -6.61 -8.01
N ASP A 109 12.64 -6.84 -8.68
CA ASP A 109 13.52 -5.76 -9.14
C ASP A 109 12.79 -4.78 -10.07
N ALA A 110 11.91 -5.30 -10.92
CA ALA A 110 11.09 -4.48 -11.81
C ALA A 110 10.09 -3.61 -11.02
N GLU A 111 9.43 -4.18 -10.00
CA GLU A 111 8.53 -3.43 -9.11
C GLU A 111 9.28 -2.32 -8.38
N ARG A 112 10.48 -2.61 -7.85
CA ARG A 112 11.30 -1.60 -7.16
C ARG A 112 11.72 -0.45 -8.06
N VAL A 113 12.04 -0.72 -9.33
CA VAL A 113 12.37 0.35 -10.29
C VAL A 113 11.16 1.26 -10.52
N VAL A 114 9.97 0.68 -10.73
CA VAL A 114 8.74 1.48 -10.92
C VAL A 114 8.39 2.27 -9.67
N ILE A 115 8.47 1.66 -8.49
CA ILE A 115 8.22 2.34 -7.20
C ILE A 115 9.23 3.48 -7.01
N TRP A 116 10.50 3.26 -7.33
CA TRP A 116 11.53 4.30 -7.25
C TRP A 116 11.25 5.47 -8.19
N GLU A 117 10.88 5.21 -9.44
CA GLU A 117 10.50 6.26 -10.40
C GLU A 117 9.31 7.07 -9.87
N LEU A 118 8.27 6.40 -9.36
CA LEU A 118 7.11 7.06 -8.77
C LEU A 118 7.46 7.84 -7.51
N LEU A 119 8.41 7.38 -6.69
CA LEU A 119 8.93 8.12 -5.53
C LEU A 119 9.62 9.41 -5.98
N CYS A 120 10.49 9.36 -6.99
CA CYS A 120 11.12 10.56 -7.54
C CYS A 120 10.08 11.53 -8.10
N GLU A 121 9.10 11.05 -8.87
CA GLU A 121 7.99 11.90 -9.35
C GLU A 121 7.22 12.54 -8.17
N THR A 122 6.99 11.79 -7.09
CA THR A 122 6.30 12.30 -5.89
C THR A 122 7.13 13.38 -5.18
N GLU A 123 8.44 13.18 -5.04
CA GLU A 123 9.35 14.19 -4.45
C GLU A 123 9.39 15.48 -5.27
N GLU A 124 9.43 15.37 -6.60
CA GLU A 124 9.36 16.54 -7.49
C GLU A 124 8.07 17.34 -7.31
N ILE A 125 6.92 16.65 -7.18
CA ILE A 125 5.62 17.29 -6.91
C ILE A 125 5.66 18.01 -5.56
N ILE A 126 6.18 17.36 -4.50
CA ILE A 126 6.26 17.96 -3.16
C ILE A 126 7.13 19.21 -3.17
N MET A 127 8.33 19.15 -3.77
CA MET A 127 9.22 20.31 -3.80
C MET A 127 8.66 21.45 -4.67
N GLY A 128 7.99 21.14 -5.78
CA GLY A 128 7.32 22.14 -6.61
C GLY A 128 6.17 22.86 -5.90
N GLU A 129 5.39 22.14 -5.08
CA GLU A 129 4.34 22.74 -4.24
C GLU A 129 4.92 23.62 -3.11
N GLU A 130 6.04 23.23 -2.51
CA GLU A 130 6.73 24.02 -1.47
C GLU A 130 7.27 25.36 -2.02
N GLU A 131 7.89 25.36 -3.20
CA GLU A 131 8.37 26.59 -3.85
C GLU A 131 7.22 27.56 -4.18
N ALA A 132 6.11 27.04 -4.72
CA ALA A 132 4.91 27.85 -4.99
C ALA A 132 4.29 28.45 -3.72
N SER A 133 4.37 27.76 -2.59
CA SER A 133 3.90 28.25 -1.29
C SER A 133 4.76 29.39 -0.72
N PHE A 134 6.06 29.39 -1.06
CA PHE A 134 7.02 30.40 -0.61
C PHE A 134 6.95 31.69 -1.43
N GLU A 135 6.63 31.61 -2.72
CA GLU A 135 6.48 32.77 -3.61
C GLU A 135 5.14 33.53 -3.42
N ALA A 136 4.18 32.95 -2.72
CA ALA A 136 2.87 33.54 -2.44
C ALA A 136 2.86 34.53 -1.25
N TYR A 137 4.01 34.81 -0.63
CA TYR A 137 4.21 35.74 0.50
C TYR A 137 5.13 36.91 0.12
#